data_AF-A0A2N1G531-F1
#
_entry.id   AF-A0A2N1G531-F1
#
_cell.length_a   1.000
_cell.length_b   1.000
_cell.length_c   1.000
_cell.angle_alpha   90.00
_cell.angle_beta   90.00
_cell.angle_gamma   90.00
#
_symmetry.space_group_name_H-M   'P 1'
#
loop_
_entity.id
_entity.type
_entity.pdbx_description
1 polymer ?
#
loop_
_entity_poly.entity_id
_entity_poly.type
_entity_poly.pdbx_seq_one_letter_code
_entity_poly.pdbx_strand_id
1 'polypeptide(L)'
;MKLFKNQEDMIYNKIKNETLILKIMPSLIFIFFASITQAQTLKVGPRIQKTQNMYWENGISAQYSFENFKPNQFFVGFDFVSSRLGTAFNSNAIKQDNYLLSASWHFNKNKPYHFVTRLNAGYFYSDLEEDMFKEIPNTAFLVSPEIGFSYDFKKLPISLNVGTGYYIITEKDGYSPGTLQPLYFHLDIYYTFFKP
;
A
#
# COMPACT_ATOMS: atom_id res chain seq x y z
N MET A 1 13.31 -2.48 -47.14
CA MET A 1 14.40 -1.66 -46.55
C MET A 1 13.91 -0.63 -45.51
N LYS A 2 12.74 0.01 -45.66
CA LYS A 2 12.16 0.92 -44.62
C LYS A 2 11.70 0.23 -43.31
N LEU A 3 11.28 -1.04 -43.37
CA LEU A 3 10.76 -1.80 -42.22
C LEU A 3 11.85 -2.16 -41.19
N PHE A 4 13.07 -2.47 -41.65
CA PHE A 4 14.18 -2.86 -40.76
C PHE A 4 14.72 -1.68 -39.93
N LYS A 5 14.79 -0.48 -40.53
CA LYS A 5 15.26 0.73 -39.83
C LYS A 5 14.34 1.13 -38.67
N ASN A 6 13.04 0.95 -38.84
CA ASN A 6 12.03 1.26 -37.83
C ASN A 6 12.08 0.29 -36.63
N GLN A 7 12.54 -0.94 -36.84
CA GLN A 7 12.69 -1.95 -35.81
C GLN A 7 13.94 -1.71 -34.95
N GLU A 8 15.05 -1.31 -35.57
CA GLU A 8 16.28 -0.92 -34.88
C GLU A 8 16.10 0.35 -34.04
N ASP A 9 15.39 1.35 -34.56
CA ASP A 9 15.08 2.59 -33.82
C ASP A 9 14.17 2.33 -32.61
N MET A 10 13.25 1.37 -32.69
CA MET A 10 12.41 0.95 -31.55
C MET A 10 13.23 0.25 -30.46
N ILE A 11 14.13 -0.66 -30.85
CA ILE A 11 14.99 -1.40 -29.91
C ILE A 11 15.95 -0.43 -29.22
N TYR A 12 16.55 0.50 -29.97
CA TYR A 12 17.46 1.50 -29.43
C TYR A 12 16.76 2.42 -28.40
N ASN A 13 15.56 2.90 -28.71
CA ASN A 13 14.80 3.74 -27.77
C ASN A 13 14.33 2.97 -26.52
N LYS A 14 13.98 1.69 -26.66
CA LYS A 14 13.62 0.84 -25.52
C LYS A 14 14.81 0.63 -24.57
N ILE A 15 15.97 0.27 -25.12
CA ILE A 15 17.21 0.08 -24.34
C ILE A 15 17.65 1.38 -23.66
N LYS A 16 17.52 2.52 -24.36
CA LYS A 16 17.87 3.85 -23.81
C LYS A 16 16.94 4.26 -22.66
N ASN A 17 15.64 3.96 -22.75
CA ASN A 17 14.70 4.22 -21.66
C ASN A 17 14.92 3.28 -20.47
N GLU A 18 15.20 2.00 -20.69
CA GLU A 18 15.52 1.06 -19.62
C GLU A 18 16.80 1.48 -18.88
N THR A 19 17.84 1.92 -19.59
CA THR A 19 19.06 2.47 -18.97
C THR A 19 18.85 3.81 -18.28
N LEU A 20 17.93 4.64 -18.74
CA LEU A 20 17.56 5.90 -18.07
C LEU A 20 16.83 5.61 -16.75
N ILE A 21 15.87 4.70 -16.76
CA ILE A 21 15.12 4.26 -15.56
C ILE A 21 16.09 3.66 -14.54
N LEU A 22 17.00 2.77 -14.98
CA LEU A 22 18.00 2.16 -14.09
C LEU A 22 18.96 3.20 -13.47
N LYS A 23 19.19 4.33 -14.14
CA LYS A 23 20.05 5.42 -13.63
C LYS A 23 19.33 6.35 -12.67
N ILE A 24 18.03 6.59 -12.86
CA ILE A 24 17.24 7.49 -12.01
C ILE A 24 16.79 6.78 -10.71
N MET A 25 16.53 5.47 -10.76
CA MET A 25 16.12 4.67 -9.60
C MET A 25 17.06 4.78 -8.39
N PRO A 26 18.39 4.59 -8.52
CA PRO A 26 19.30 4.73 -7.39
C PRO A 26 19.35 6.16 -6.87
N SER A 27 19.18 7.18 -7.71
CA SER A 27 19.11 8.58 -7.28
C SER A 27 17.83 8.89 -6.48
N LEU A 28 16.68 8.36 -6.89
CA LEU A 28 15.41 8.47 -6.14
C LEU A 28 15.50 7.75 -4.78
N ILE A 29 16.11 6.56 -4.76
CA ILE A 29 16.36 5.81 -3.52
C ILE A 29 17.31 6.59 -2.60
N PHE A 30 18.38 7.16 -3.14
CA PHE A 30 19.36 7.92 -2.35
C PHE A 30 18.78 9.22 -1.77
N ILE A 31 17.92 9.92 -2.51
CA ILE A 31 17.17 11.09 -2.00
C ILE A 31 16.22 10.66 -0.87
N PHE A 32 15.58 9.50 -0.97
CA PHE A 32 14.72 8.98 0.10
C PHE A 32 15.52 8.67 1.39
N PHE A 33 16.72 8.09 1.26
CA PHE A 33 17.58 7.76 2.41
C PHE A 33 18.27 8.96 3.05
N ALA A 34 18.65 9.99 2.28
CA ALA A 34 19.36 11.16 2.80
C ALA A 34 18.51 12.02 3.76
N SER A 35 17.18 11.90 3.70
CA SER A 35 16.25 12.59 4.59
C SER A 35 16.13 11.99 6.00
N ILE A 36 16.79 10.86 6.32
CA ILE A 36 16.55 10.09 7.56
C ILE A 36 17.32 10.64 8.80
N THR A 37 18.00 11.78 8.70
CA THR A 37 18.91 12.28 9.76
C THR A 37 18.29 13.26 10.77
N GLN A 38 16.96 13.44 10.74
CA GLN A 38 16.23 14.28 11.71
C GLN A 38 15.31 13.41 12.57
N ALA A 39 14.94 13.85 13.77
CA ALA A 39 14.20 13.06 14.74
C ALA A 39 12.77 12.76 14.23
N GLN A 40 12.60 11.59 13.61
CA GLN A 40 11.40 11.21 12.89
C GLN A 40 10.58 10.21 13.68
N THR A 41 9.34 9.97 13.27
CA THR A 41 8.52 8.90 13.83
C THR A 41 8.26 7.84 12.79
N LEU A 42 8.88 6.68 12.96
CA LEU A 42 8.61 5.48 12.18
C LEU A 42 7.80 4.49 13.02
N LYS A 43 6.66 4.08 12.49
CA LYS A 43 5.77 3.07 13.04
C LYS A 43 5.70 1.90 12.07
N VAL A 44 5.99 0.69 12.51
CA VAL A 44 5.88 -0.53 11.67
C VAL A 44 5.23 -1.63 12.47
N GLY A 45 4.40 -2.44 11.83
CA GLY A 45 3.88 -3.64 12.46
C GLY A 45 2.87 -4.38 11.60
N PRO A 46 2.25 -5.43 12.14
CA PRO A 46 1.27 -6.21 11.40
C PRO A 46 -0.01 -5.42 11.14
N ARG A 47 -0.60 -5.72 9.98
CA ARG A 47 -1.94 -5.29 9.58
C ARG A 47 -2.83 -6.51 9.38
N ILE A 48 -4.03 -6.44 9.93
CA ILE A 48 -5.09 -7.41 9.74
C ILE A 48 -6.20 -6.69 8.99
N GLN A 49 -6.67 -7.25 7.89
CA GLN A 49 -7.70 -6.66 7.05
C GLN A 49 -8.80 -7.67 6.74
N LYS A 50 -10.02 -7.16 6.68
CA LYS A 50 -11.20 -7.90 6.26
C LYS A 50 -11.93 -7.11 5.21
N THR A 51 -11.81 -7.55 3.98
CA THR A 51 -12.61 -7.07 2.86
C THR A 51 -14.00 -7.72 2.90
N GLN A 52 -15.06 -6.96 2.65
CA GLN A 52 -16.45 -7.44 2.75
C GLN A 52 -16.65 -8.67 1.85
N ASN A 53 -17.25 -9.73 2.40
CA ASN A 53 -17.49 -11.02 1.73
C ASN A 53 -16.24 -11.76 1.22
N MET A 54 -15.04 -11.26 1.50
CA MET A 54 -13.77 -11.88 1.08
C MET A 54 -13.08 -12.59 2.24
N TYR A 55 -11.89 -13.13 2.04
CA TYR A 55 -11.09 -13.77 3.10
C TYR A 55 -10.58 -12.74 4.13
N TRP A 56 -10.10 -13.23 5.27
CA TRP A 56 -9.21 -12.41 6.09
C TRP A 56 -7.86 -12.32 5.39
N GLU A 57 -7.32 -11.11 5.34
CA GLU A 57 -6.05 -10.77 4.73
C GLU A 57 -5.13 -10.24 5.83
N ASN A 58 -3.85 -10.59 5.78
CA ASN A 58 -2.87 -10.11 6.74
C ASN A 58 -1.64 -9.58 6.03
N GLY A 59 -0.87 -8.74 6.70
CA GLY A 59 0.40 -8.30 6.18
C GLY A 59 1.10 -7.31 7.08
N ILE A 60 1.84 -6.38 6.49
CA ILE A 60 2.70 -5.43 7.18
C ILE A 60 2.30 -4.02 6.78
N SER A 61 2.25 -3.13 7.76
CA SER A 61 2.06 -1.70 7.57
C SER A 61 3.25 -0.96 8.15
N ALA A 62 3.71 0.05 7.42
CA ALA A 62 4.70 1.01 7.86
C ALA A 62 4.20 2.42 7.59
N GLN A 63 4.35 3.31 8.57
CA GLN A 63 4.05 4.72 8.42
C GLN A 63 5.10 5.60 9.07
N TYR A 64 5.35 6.73 8.44
CA TYR A 64 6.46 7.59 8.74
C TYR A 64 6.00 9.06 8.79
N SER A 65 6.38 9.77 9.84
CA SER A 65 6.10 11.20 10.02
C SER A 65 7.39 12.01 10.07
N PHE A 66 7.40 13.11 9.31
CA PHE A 66 8.51 14.04 9.19
C PHE A 66 8.52 15.00 10.39
N GLU A 67 9.71 15.25 10.96
CA GLU A 67 9.88 16.21 12.05
C GLU A 67 9.44 17.63 11.66
N ASN A 68 9.83 18.07 10.46
CA ASN A 68 9.62 19.44 9.98
C ASN A 68 8.25 19.67 9.34
N PHE A 69 7.44 18.64 9.14
CA PHE A 69 6.14 18.77 8.50
C PHE A 69 5.07 18.02 9.29
N LYS A 70 4.43 18.76 10.20
CA LYS A 70 3.32 18.28 11.04
C LYS A 70 3.67 16.95 11.74
N PRO A 71 4.69 16.97 12.62
CA PRO A 71 5.16 15.77 13.31
C PRO A 71 4.03 15.14 14.13
N ASN A 72 3.97 13.81 14.12
CA ASN A 72 2.93 13.01 14.78
C ASN A 72 1.50 13.32 14.32
N GLN A 73 1.34 14.01 13.19
CA GLN A 73 0.05 14.41 12.64
C GLN A 73 -0.07 14.02 11.18
N PHE A 74 0.93 14.32 10.35
CA PHE A 74 0.99 13.83 8.97
C PHE A 74 1.91 12.63 8.87
N PHE A 75 1.42 11.55 8.27
CA PHE A 75 2.20 10.38 7.96
C PHE A 75 2.09 10.04 6.47
N VAL A 76 3.19 9.55 5.92
CA VAL A 76 3.23 8.79 4.67
C VAL A 76 3.49 7.33 5.00
N GLY A 77 2.86 6.41 4.30
CA GLY A 77 2.95 5.01 4.64
C GLY A 77 2.93 4.08 3.45
N PHE A 78 3.20 2.81 3.75
CA PHE A 78 3.13 1.69 2.84
C PHE A 78 2.54 0.49 3.56
N ASP A 79 1.55 -0.13 2.92
CA ASP A 79 0.92 -1.37 3.38
C ASP A 79 1.08 -2.45 2.32
N PHE A 80 1.51 -3.62 2.76
CA PHE A 80 1.41 -4.86 1.99
C PHE A 80 0.43 -5.78 2.69
N VAL A 81 -0.65 -6.17 2.01
CA VAL A 81 -1.73 -7.00 2.57
C VAL A 81 -2.00 -8.15 1.62
N SER A 82 -1.99 -9.38 2.13
CA SER A 82 -2.16 -10.59 1.32
C SER A 82 -3.14 -11.56 1.97
N SER A 83 -4.00 -12.18 1.15
CA SER A 83 -4.84 -13.29 1.60
C SER A 83 -4.01 -14.56 1.86
N ARG A 84 -2.81 -14.69 1.27
CA ARG A 84 -1.87 -15.80 1.51
C ARG A 84 -1.39 -15.86 2.94
N LEU A 85 -1.36 -14.72 3.63
CA LEU A 85 -0.97 -14.63 5.04
C LEU A 85 -2.18 -14.71 5.98
N GLY A 86 -3.38 -14.91 5.43
CA GLY A 86 -4.64 -14.97 6.18
C GLY A 86 -5.39 -16.28 6.00
N THR A 87 -6.72 -16.22 5.96
CA THR A 87 -7.54 -17.44 5.93
C THR A 87 -7.50 -18.17 4.59
N ALA A 88 -6.93 -17.57 3.55
CA ALA A 88 -6.70 -18.26 2.28
C ALA A 88 -5.44 -19.14 2.29
N PHE A 89 -4.62 -19.08 3.35
CA PHE A 89 -3.44 -19.91 3.50
C PHE A 89 -3.79 -21.41 3.43
N ASN A 90 -3.08 -22.13 2.56
CA ASN A 90 -3.26 -23.57 2.34
C ASN A 90 -4.69 -23.98 1.93
N SER A 91 -5.37 -23.12 1.16
CA SER A 91 -6.70 -23.39 0.62
C SER A 91 -6.75 -23.20 -0.89
N ASN A 92 -7.79 -23.72 -1.53
CA ASN A 92 -8.08 -23.49 -2.95
C ASN A 92 -8.74 -22.12 -3.20
N ALA A 93 -8.63 -21.20 -2.25
CA ALA A 93 -9.09 -19.83 -2.40
C ALA A 93 -8.23 -19.08 -3.42
N ILE A 94 -8.84 -18.11 -4.11
CA ILE A 94 -8.11 -17.17 -4.95
C ILE A 94 -7.23 -16.30 -4.06
N LYS A 95 -5.94 -16.26 -4.36
CA LYS A 95 -4.96 -15.53 -3.56
C LYS A 95 -4.86 -14.09 -4.05
N GLN A 96 -4.79 -13.13 -3.14
CA GLN A 96 -4.85 -11.71 -3.46
C GLN A 96 -3.72 -10.98 -2.73
N ASP A 97 -3.14 -9.99 -3.39
CA ASP A 97 -2.12 -9.10 -2.85
C ASP A 97 -2.48 -7.64 -3.13
N ASN A 98 -2.31 -6.80 -2.12
CA ASN A 98 -2.51 -5.37 -2.18
C ASN A 98 -1.22 -4.67 -1.77
N TYR A 99 -0.77 -3.73 -2.59
CA TYR A 99 0.35 -2.85 -2.34
C TYR A 99 -0.17 -1.42 -2.29
N LEU A 100 -0.21 -0.80 -1.12
CA LEU A 100 -0.84 0.51 -0.91
C LEU A 100 0.21 1.51 -0.42
N LEU A 101 0.30 2.65 -1.08
CA LEU A 101 0.92 3.86 -0.54
C LEU A 101 -0.18 4.69 0.11
N SER A 102 0.15 5.33 1.24
CA SER A 102 -0.82 6.08 2.01
C SER A 102 -0.32 7.45 2.42
N ALA A 103 -1.25 8.39 2.51
CA ALA A 103 -1.07 9.66 3.20
C ALA A 103 -2.17 9.77 4.26
N SER A 104 -1.78 9.88 5.54
CA SER A 104 -2.73 9.97 6.65
C SER A 104 -2.55 11.23 7.47
N TRP A 105 -3.67 11.66 8.04
CA TRP A 105 -3.76 12.78 8.95
C TRP A 105 -4.37 12.33 10.27
N HIS A 106 -3.59 12.44 11.34
CA HIS A 106 -3.97 12.11 12.70
C HIS A 106 -4.40 13.39 13.41
N PHE A 107 -5.68 13.49 13.73
CA PHE A 107 -6.23 14.60 14.49
C PHE A 107 -5.90 14.44 15.99
N ASN A 108 -6.01 15.52 16.76
CA ASN A 108 -5.79 15.51 18.21
C ASN A 108 -4.37 15.07 18.67
N LYS A 109 -3.31 15.49 17.97
CA LYS A 109 -1.91 15.06 18.21
C LYS A 109 -1.42 15.10 19.68
N ASN A 110 -1.99 15.95 20.53
CA ASN A 110 -1.60 16.09 21.94
C ASN A 110 -2.28 15.08 22.88
N LYS A 111 -3.22 14.28 22.35
CA LYS A 111 -3.98 13.27 23.09
C LYS A 111 -3.50 11.88 22.64
N PRO A 112 -3.63 10.84 23.48
CA PRO A 112 -3.28 9.48 23.06
C PRO A 112 -4.27 8.89 22.04
N TYR A 113 -5.42 9.53 21.83
CA TYR A 113 -6.41 9.08 20.85
C TYR A 113 -6.50 10.05 19.67
N HIS A 114 -6.60 9.49 18.48
CA HIS A 114 -6.60 10.21 17.23
C HIS A 114 -7.75 9.73 16.36
N PHE A 115 -8.55 10.67 15.85
CA PHE A 115 -9.30 10.40 14.64
C PHE A 115 -8.30 10.41 13.47
N VAL A 116 -8.44 9.49 12.52
CA VAL A 116 -7.53 9.33 11.39
C VAL A 116 -8.33 9.43 10.11
N THR A 117 -7.85 10.27 9.19
CA THR A 117 -8.27 10.22 7.78
C THR A 117 -7.07 9.81 6.95
N ARG A 118 -7.24 8.86 6.05
CA ARG A 118 -6.16 8.34 5.20
C ARG A 118 -6.65 8.26 3.76
N LEU A 119 -5.76 8.57 2.83
CA LEU A 119 -5.96 8.34 1.41
C LEU A 119 -4.92 7.33 0.96
N ASN A 120 -5.37 6.24 0.37
CA ASN A 120 -4.52 5.19 -0.17
C ASN A 120 -4.55 5.22 -1.70
N ALA A 121 -3.42 4.90 -2.31
CA ALA A 121 -3.29 4.62 -3.72
C ALA A 121 -2.37 3.40 -3.90
N GLY A 122 -2.69 2.50 -4.83
CA GLY A 122 -1.96 1.26 -4.90
C GLY A 122 -2.31 0.35 -6.06
N TYR A 123 -1.89 -0.89 -5.91
CA TYR A 123 -2.03 -1.93 -6.92
C TYR A 123 -2.55 -3.21 -6.29
N PHE A 124 -3.54 -3.80 -6.95
CA PHE A 124 -4.15 -5.07 -6.62
C PHE A 124 -3.70 -6.14 -7.59
N TYR A 125 -3.41 -7.34 -7.08
CA TYR A 125 -3.14 -8.52 -7.88
C TYR A 125 -3.91 -9.73 -7.32
N SER A 126 -4.56 -10.48 -8.21
CA SER A 126 -5.26 -11.72 -7.91
C SER A 126 -4.61 -12.86 -8.69
N ASP A 127 -4.29 -13.93 -7.98
CA ASP A 127 -3.72 -15.14 -8.53
C ASP A 127 -4.83 -16.16 -8.75
N LEU A 128 -5.17 -16.36 -10.03
CA LEU A 128 -6.28 -17.22 -10.46
C LEU A 128 -5.87 -18.68 -10.64
N GLU A 129 -4.57 -19.01 -10.44
CA GLU A 129 -3.92 -20.33 -10.50
C GLU A 129 -4.03 -21.13 -11.80
N GLU A 130 -5.20 -21.13 -12.45
CA GLU A 130 -5.50 -21.95 -13.63
C GLU A 130 -5.27 -21.18 -14.94
N ASP A 131 -4.65 -21.86 -15.90
CA ASP A 131 -4.32 -21.29 -17.22
C ASP A 131 -5.56 -20.83 -18.00
N MET A 132 -6.70 -21.48 -17.77
CA MET A 132 -7.97 -21.14 -18.41
C MET A 132 -8.54 -19.78 -17.98
N PHE A 133 -8.02 -19.18 -16.91
CA PHE A 133 -8.46 -17.86 -16.41
C PHE A 133 -7.47 -16.73 -16.73
N LYS A 134 -6.43 -16.97 -17.54
CA LYS A 134 -5.45 -15.94 -17.94
C LYS A 134 -6.07 -14.75 -18.67
N GLU A 135 -7.22 -14.94 -19.32
CA GLU A 135 -7.92 -13.88 -20.05
C GLU A 135 -8.81 -13.01 -19.14
N ILE A 136 -9.00 -13.40 -17.87
CA ILE A 136 -9.81 -12.66 -16.90
C ILE A 136 -8.93 -11.58 -16.24
N PRO A 137 -9.43 -10.33 -16.11
CA PRO A 137 -8.73 -9.27 -15.38
C PRO A 137 -8.35 -9.72 -13.97
N ASN A 138 -7.06 -9.66 -13.66
CA ASN A 138 -6.51 -10.12 -12.40
C ASN A 138 -5.71 -9.03 -11.67
N THR A 139 -5.73 -7.80 -12.19
CA THR A 139 -5.03 -6.64 -11.62
C THR A 139 -5.95 -5.43 -11.65
N ALA A 140 -5.75 -4.50 -10.70
CA ALA A 140 -6.47 -3.24 -10.68
C ALA A 140 -5.64 -2.15 -9.99
N PHE A 141 -5.84 -0.90 -10.40
CA PHE A 141 -5.35 0.24 -9.63
C PHE A 141 -6.31 0.51 -8.47
N LEU A 142 -5.75 0.74 -7.29
CA LEU A 142 -6.50 1.01 -6.08
C LEU A 142 -6.40 2.49 -5.74
N VAL A 143 -7.53 3.10 -5.42
CA VAL A 143 -7.61 4.37 -4.69
C VAL A 143 -8.68 4.21 -3.64
N SER A 144 -8.37 4.49 -2.38
CA SER A 144 -9.37 4.43 -1.31
C SER A 144 -9.22 5.57 -0.30
N PRO A 145 -10.28 6.38 -0.07
CA PRO A 145 -10.39 7.11 1.18
C PRO A 145 -10.68 6.15 2.33
N GLU A 146 -10.16 6.51 3.50
CA GLU A 146 -10.25 5.74 4.72
C GLU A 146 -10.46 6.67 5.92
N ILE A 147 -11.27 6.21 6.86
CA ILE A 147 -11.44 6.83 8.17
C ILE A 147 -11.16 5.80 9.26
N GLY A 148 -10.62 6.26 10.38
CA GLY A 148 -10.25 5.38 11.47
C GLY A 148 -10.00 6.09 12.78
N PHE A 149 -9.57 5.30 13.74
CA PHE A 149 -9.21 5.72 15.07
C PHE A 149 -7.91 5.05 15.49
N SER A 150 -6.97 5.86 15.95
CA SER A 150 -5.68 5.39 16.46
C SER A 150 -5.55 5.70 17.94
N TYR A 151 -4.95 4.78 18.70
CA TYR A 151 -4.63 4.93 20.11
C TYR A 151 -3.15 4.64 20.36
N ASP A 152 -2.44 5.64 20.88
CA ASP A 152 -1.03 5.59 21.24
C ASP A 152 -0.89 5.31 22.75
N PHE A 153 -0.26 4.18 23.11
CA PHE A 153 -0.04 3.84 24.51
C PHE A 153 1.04 4.73 25.11
N LYS A 154 0.74 5.44 26.20
CA LYS A 154 1.71 6.38 26.82
C LYS A 154 2.97 5.71 27.37
N LYS A 155 2.86 4.47 27.87
CA LYS A 155 3.94 3.75 28.56
C LYS A 155 4.65 2.72 27.67
N LEU A 156 4.11 2.43 26.49
CA LEU A 156 4.64 1.41 25.59
C LEU A 156 4.86 2.04 24.21
N PRO A 157 5.91 1.65 23.46
CA PRO A 157 6.12 2.12 22.09
C PRO A 157 5.13 1.43 21.11
N ILE A 158 3.88 1.24 21.51
CA ILE A 158 2.85 0.54 20.75
C ILE A 158 1.71 1.50 20.43
N SER A 159 1.14 1.37 19.24
CA SER A 159 -0.09 2.04 18.82
C SER A 159 -1.05 1.04 18.20
N LEU A 160 -2.34 1.23 18.38
CA LEU A 160 -3.39 0.50 17.65
C LEU A 160 -4.08 1.45 16.70
N ASN A 161 -4.33 1.03 15.47
CA ASN A 161 -5.12 1.78 14.50
C ASN A 161 -6.22 0.88 13.98
N VAL A 162 -7.47 1.30 14.09
CA VAL A 162 -8.63 0.57 13.54
C VAL A 162 -9.35 1.48 12.57
N GLY A 163 -9.71 0.97 11.40
CA GLY A 163 -10.34 1.80 10.38
C GLY A 163 -11.15 1.03 9.36
N THR A 164 -11.81 1.80 8.51
CA THR A 164 -12.54 1.30 7.35
C THR A 164 -12.26 2.18 6.15
N GLY A 165 -12.11 1.55 5.00
CA GLY A 165 -11.90 2.25 3.73
C GLY A 165 -12.77 1.68 2.63
N TYR A 166 -12.87 2.46 1.56
CA TYR A 166 -13.69 2.11 0.40
C TYR A 166 -12.88 2.30 -0.88
N TYR A 167 -12.59 1.23 -1.61
CA TYR A 167 -11.95 1.32 -2.92
C TYR A 167 -12.90 1.94 -3.94
N ILE A 168 -12.42 2.99 -4.60
CA ILE A 168 -13.11 3.63 -5.71
C ILE A 168 -12.84 2.79 -6.97
N ILE A 169 -13.79 1.95 -7.35
CA ILE A 169 -13.70 1.10 -8.53
C ILE A 169 -14.27 1.88 -9.71
N THR A 170 -13.40 2.32 -10.62
CA THR A 170 -13.79 3.10 -11.82
C THR A 170 -13.87 2.25 -13.08
N GLU A 171 -13.45 0.99 -13.01
CA GLU A 171 -13.50 0.04 -14.11
C GLU A 171 -14.95 -0.38 -14.38
N LYS A 172 -15.27 -0.66 -15.65
CA LYS A 172 -16.58 -1.20 -16.01
C LYS A 172 -16.72 -2.63 -15.51
N ASP A 173 -17.96 -3.06 -15.28
CA ASP A 173 -18.25 -4.44 -14.95
C ASP A 173 -17.61 -5.41 -15.95
N GLY A 174 -16.95 -6.46 -15.45
CA GLY A 174 -16.21 -7.44 -16.24
C GLY A 174 -14.77 -7.04 -16.61
N TYR A 175 -14.35 -5.81 -16.32
CA TYR A 175 -12.96 -5.34 -16.52
C TYR A 175 -12.15 -5.21 -15.23
N SER A 176 -12.80 -5.42 -14.08
CA SER A 176 -12.16 -5.46 -12.77
C SER A 176 -12.08 -6.89 -12.25
N PRO A 177 -11.06 -7.26 -11.45
CA PRO A 177 -11.00 -8.57 -10.82
C PRO A 177 -12.25 -8.82 -9.98
N GLY A 178 -12.94 -9.95 -10.21
CA GLY A 178 -14.20 -10.26 -9.52
C GLY A 178 -14.07 -10.43 -7.99
N THR A 179 -12.84 -10.57 -7.50
CA THR A 179 -12.51 -10.68 -6.09
C THR A 179 -12.22 -9.32 -5.43
N LEU A 180 -12.15 -8.23 -6.21
CA LEU A 180 -12.02 -6.87 -5.70
C LEU A 180 -13.39 -6.40 -5.20
N GLN A 181 -13.49 -6.18 -3.89
CA GLN A 181 -14.69 -5.66 -3.25
C GLN A 181 -14.38 -4.28 -2.67
N PRO A 182 -15.32 -3.33 -2.70
CA PRO A 182 -15.01 -1.95 -2.39
C PRO A 182 -14.77 -1.71 -0.90
N LEU A 183 -15.57 -2.31 -0.01
CA LEU A 183 -15.52 -2.02 1.42
C LEU A 183 -14.55 -2.95 2.16
N TYR A 184 -13.65 -2.38 2.97
CA TYR A 184 -12.78 -3.15 3.86
C TYR A 184 -12.66 -2.51 5.26
N PHE A 185 -12.29 -3.36 6.22
CA PHE A 185 -11.97 -3.00 7.60
C PHE A 185 -10.56 -3.43 7.93
N HIS A 186 -9.87 -2.71 8.79
CA HIS A 186 -8.52 -3.09 9.18
C HIS A 186 -8.21 -2.78 10.64
N LEU A 187 -7.18 -3.47 11.14
CA LEU A 187 -6.52 -3.27 12.41
C LEU A 187 -5.01 -3.32 12.19
N ASP A 188 -4.33 -2.21 12.43
CA ASP A 188 -2.88 -2.13 12.47
C ASP A 188 -2.40 -2.12 13.93
N ILE A 189 -1.36 -2.90 14.23
CA ILE A 189 -0.67 -2.88 15.52
C ILE A 189 0.75 -2.41 15.27
N TYR A 190 1.08 -1.17 15.63
CA TYR A 190 2.38 -0.59 15.33
C TYR A 190 3.32 -0.63 16.51
N TYR A 191 4.58 -0.92 16.25
CA TYR A 191 5.71 -0.58 17.10
C TYR A 191 6.35 0.73 16.62
N THR A 192 6.64 1.65 17.52
CA THR A 192 7.28 2.95 17.23
C THR A 192 8.79 2.84 17.45
N PHE A 193 9.58 2.96 16.39
CA PHE A 193 11.04 2.84 16.43
C PHE A 193 11.74 4.12 16.86
N PHE A 194 11.25 5.25 16.36
CA PHE A 194 11.81 6.57 16.60
C PHE A 194 10.71 7.48 17.12
N LYS A 195 11.03 8.28 18.13
CA LYS A 195 10.19 9.39 18.60
C LYS A 195 11.10 10.63 18.69
N PRO A 196 10.67 11.79 18.18
CA PRO A 196 11.34 13.05 18.45
C PRO A 196 11.31 13.38 19.95
#